data_AF-A0AAE2BV66-F1
#
_entry.id   AF-A0AAE2BV66-F1
#
_cell.length_a   1.000
_cell.length_b   1.000
_cell.length_c   1.000
_cell.angle_alpha   90.00
_cell.angle_beta   90.00
_cell.angle_gamma   90.00
#
_symmetry.space_group_name_H-M   'P 1'
#
loop_
_entity.id
_entity.type
_entity.pdbx_description
1 polymer ?
#
loop_
_entity_poly.entity_id
_entity_poly.type
_entity_poly.pdbx_seq_one_letter_code
_entity_poly.pdbx_strand_id
1 'polypeptide(L)'
;MAHKSLSLLCVFLAILLASALSEASPAWKREKIVGGWRPIDNPKDPEGESQVVSGTNFRLVIAAKDGSAAESKQYQALVWDKPWQKFRKLLSFEEIKG
;
A
#
# COMPACT_ATOMS: atom_id res chain seq x y z
N MET A 1 3.02 56.25 -14.70
CA MET A 1 2.00 55.20 -14.46
C MET A 1 2.53 53.84 -14.94
N ALA A 2 3.46 53.21 -14.20
CA ALA A 2 4.14 51.98 -14.68
C ALA A 2 4.42 50.94 -13.57
N HIS A 3 3.81 51.06 -12.38
CA HIS A 3 3.98 50.09 -11.28
C HIS A 3 2.87 49.02 -11.25
N LYS A 4 1.83 49.16 -12.06
CA LYS A 4 0.66 48.28 -12.05
C LYS A 4 0.80 47.07 -12.99
N SER A 5 1.48 47.24 -14.13
CA SER A 5 1.65 46.15 -15.11
C SER A 5 2.73 45.14 -14.71
N LEU A 6 3.81 45.57 -14.04
CA LEU A 6 4.87 44.69 -13.58
C LEU A 6 4.40 43.76 -12.46
N SER A 7 3.58 44.27 -11.53
CA SER A 7 2.98 43.47 -10.46
C SER A 7 1.98 42.43 -10.99
N LEU A 8 1.17 42.80 -12.00
CA LEU A 8 0.23 41.88 -12.64
C LEU A 8 0.97 40.75 -13.35
N LEU A 9 2.05 41.06 -14.08
CA LEU A 9 2.90 40.06 -14.73
C LEU A 9 3.50 39.05 -13.74
N CYS A 10 3.98 39.51 -12.59
CA CYS A 10 4.52 38.61 -11.56
C CYS A 10 3.47 37.65 -10.99
N VAL A 11 2.23 38.12 -10.79
CA VAL A 11 1.13 37.27 -10.31
C VAL A 11 0.73 36.25 -11.37
N PHE A 12 0.62 36.65 -12.64
CA PHE A 12 0.35 35.72 -13.74
C PHE A 12 1.47 34.68 -13.91
N LEU A 13 2.73 35.08 -13.78
CA LEU A 13 3.87 34.17 -13.87
C LEU A 13 3.91 33.17 -12.71
N ALA A 14 3.56 33.60 -11.49
CA ALA A 14 3.45 32.72 -10.33
C ALA A 14 2.31 31.70 -10.47
N ILE A 15 1.16 32.13 -11.01
CA ILE A 15 0.02 31.23 -11.27
C ILE A 15 0.38 30.19 -12.34
N LEU A 16 1.06 30.61 -13.43
CA LEU A 16 1.52 29.69 -14.48
C LEU A 16 2.57 28.68 -13.97
N LEU A 17 3.47 29.10 -13.08
CA LEU A 17 4.47 28.22 -12.49
C LEU A 17 3.85 27.20 -11.51
N ALA A 18 2.82 27.60 -10.76
CA ALA A 18 2.09 26.70 -9.85
C ALA A 18 1.30 25.62 -10.61
N SER A 19 0.72 25.95 -11.76
CA SER A 19 0.03 24.98 -12.63
C SER A 19 0.96 23.96 -13.29
N ALA A 20 2.26 24.23 -13.38
CA ALA A 20 3.24 23.26 -13.90
C ALA A 20 3.75 22.27 -12.83
N LEU A 21 3.48 22.54 -11.54
CA LEU A 21 3.91 21.71 -10.40
C LEU A 21 2.81 20.79 -9.85
N SER A 22 1.63 20.81 -10.45
CA SER A 22 0.54 19.87 -10.20
C SER A 22 0.19 19.31 -11.56
N GLU A 23 0.54 18.06 -11.91
CA GLU A 23 -0.06 16.86 -11.35
C GLU A 23 0.93 15.68 -11.33
N ALA A 24 1.82 15.62 -10.34
CA ALA A 24 2.06 14.33 -9.71
C ALA A 24 1.04 14.27 -8.57
N SER A 25 -0.13 13.69 -8.86
CA SER A 25 -1.01 13.20 -7.79
C SER A 25 -0.12 12.47 -6.78
N PRO A 26 -0.28 12.64 -5.45
CA PRO A 26 0.44 11.80 -4.51
C PRO A 26 0.13 10.37 -4.91
N ALA A 27 1.17 9.68 -5.37
CA ALA A 27 1.13 8.30 -5.80
C ALA A 27 0.92 7.42 -4.56
N TRP A 28 -0.19 7.61 -3.84
CA TRP A 28 -0.82 6.49 -3.17
C TRP A 28 -1.26 5.56 -4.29
N LYS A 29 -0.33 4.67 -4.60
CA LYS A 29 -0.29 3.80 -5.77
C LYS A 29 -1.63 3.08 -5.88
N ARG A 30 -2.50 3.57 -6.78
CA ARG A 30 -3.70 2.85 -7.20
C ARG A 30 -3.25 1.72 -8.11
N GLU A 31 -2.95 0.57 -7.53
CA GLU A 31 -2.88 -0.66 -8.31
C GLU A 31 -4.26 -1.29 -8.42
N LYS A 32 -4.55 -1.70 -9.65
CA LYS A 32 -5.75 -2.42 -10.08
C LYS A 32 -5.85 -3.74 -9.31
N ILE A 33 -6.61 -3.74 -8.22
CA ILE A 33 -6.89 -4.92 -7.39
C ILE A 33 -7.82 -5.89 -8.12
N VAL A 34 -7.24 -6.79 -8.90
CA VAL A 34 -7.95 -7.94 -9.47
C VAL A 34 -8.50 -8.78 -8.33
N GLY A 35 -9.82 -8.96 -8.29
CA GLY A 35 -10.48 -9.77 -7.26
C GLY A 35 -10.84 -9.04 -5.96
N GLY A 36 -10.56 -7.73 -5.80
CA GLY A 36 -11.04 -6.97 -4.63
C GLY A 36 -10.19 -7.12 -3.36
N TRP A 37 -8.88 -7.37 -3.52
CA TRP A 37 -7.89 -7.23 -2.45
C TRP A 37 -7.80 -5.78 -1.96
N ARG A 38 -7.51 -5.56 -0.69
CA ARG A 38 -7.38 -4.24 -0.06
C ARG A 38 -6.13 -4.23 0.84
N PRO A 39 -5.25 -3.23 0.73
CA PRO A 39 -4.13 -3.07 1.64
C PRO A 39 -4.54 -3.05 3.11
N ILE A 40 -3.67 -3.56 3.97
CA ILE A 40 -3.78 -3.45 5.43
C ILE A 40 -2.90 -2.27 5.86
N ASP A 41 -3.52 -1.16 6.23
CA ASP A 41 -2.82 0.12 6.44
C ASP A 41 -2.38 0.37 7.90
N ASN A 42 -2.71 -0.52 8.82
CA ASN A 42 -2.35 -0.34 10.22
C ASN A 42 -0.84 -0.62 10.43
N PRO A 43 -0.04 0.36 10.90
CA PRO A 43 1.41 0.21 11.00
C PRO A 43 1.86 -0.81 12.05
N LYS A 44 0.95 -1.30 12.90
CA LYS A 44 1.25 -2.34 13.90
C LYS A 44 1.00 -3.75 13.37
N ASP A 45 0.36 -3.89 12.23
CA ASP A 45 0.06 -5.17 11.63
C ASP A 45 1.18 -5.56 10.65
N PRO A 46 1.35 -6.86 10.36
CA PRO A 46 2.18 -7.28 9.24
C PRO A 46 1.71 -6.61 7.95
N GLU A 47 2.68 -6.25 7.11
CA GLU A 47 2.39 -5.76 5.76
C GLU A 47 1.56 -6.82 4.99
N GLY A 48 0.58 -6.38 4.21
CA GLY A 48 -0.26 -7.32 3.49
C GLY A 48 -1.55 -6.74 2.94
N GLU A 49 -2.37 -7.65 2.44
CA GLU A 49 -3.66 -7.36 1.84
C GLU A 49 -4.75 -8.27 2.41
N SER A 50 -5.99 -7.79 2.41
CA SER A 50 -7.18 -8.53 2.81
C SER A 50 -8.21 -8.56 1.68
N GLN A 51 -9.00 -9.64 1.62
CA GLN A 51 -10.09 -9.78 0.66
C GLN A 51 -11.29 -10.41 1.35
N VAL A 52 -12.46 -9.79 1.21
CA VAL A 52 -13.72 -10.32 1.75
C VAL A 52 -14.27 -11.38 0.79
N VAL A 53 -14.54 -12.56 1.33
CA VAL A 53 -15.15 -13.73 0.65
C VAL A 53 -16.23 -14.33 1.56
N SER A 54 -16.45 -15.64 1.54
CA SER A 54 -17.14 -16.38 2.62
C SER A 54 -16.27 -16.47 3.88
N GLY A 55 -15.78 -15.33 4.37
CA GLY A 55 -14.66 -15.19 5.32
C GLY A 55 -13.79 -14.00 4.93
N THR A 56 -12.57 -13.99 5.43
CA THR A 56 -11.54 -13.05 4.98
C THR A 56 -10.30 -13.83 4.58
N ASN A 57 -9.85 -13.63 3.34
CA ASN A 57 -8.51 -14.03 2.96
C ASN A 57 -7.53 -12.92 3.36
N PHE A 58 -6.40 -13.31 3.92
CA PHE A 58 -5.28 -12.43 4.24
C PHE A 58 -4.06 -12.91 3.47
N ARG A 59 -3.40 -12.01 2.75
CA ARG A 59 -2.08 -12.21 2.15
C ARG A 59 -1.11 -11.37 2.95
N LEU A 60 -0.36 -12.02 3.84
CA LEU A 60 0.53 -11.36 4.80
C LEU A 60 1.98 -11.59 4.42
N VAL A 61 2.81 -10.56 4.53
CA VAL A 61 4.27 -10.67 4.49
C VAL A 61 4.79 -10.71 5.92
N ILE A 62 5.43 -11.81 6.29
CA ILE A 62 5.96 -12.04 7.64
C ILE A 62 7.42 -12.46 7.61
N ALA A 63 8.18 -12.00 8.59
CA ALA A 63 9.53 -12.49 8.84
C ALA A 63 9.47 -13.77 9.69
N ALA A 64 10.15 -14.82 9.24
CA ALA A 64 10.30 -16.05 10.01
C ALA A 64 11.74 -16.55 9.98
N LYS A 65 12.13 -17.25 11.05
CA LYS A 65 13.46 -17.83 11.22
C LYS A 65 13.33 -19.34 11.25
N ASP A 66 14.16 -20.02 10.48
CA ASP A 66 14.24 -21.48 10.50
C ASP A 66 15.18 -21.94 11.62
N GLY A 67 14.59 -22.36 12.75
CA GLY A 67 15.33 -22.86 13.91
C GLY A 67 16.46 -21.92 14.36
N SER A 68 17.70 -22.39 14.22
CA SER A 68 18.90 -21.65 14.66
C SER A 68 19.51 -20.75 13.58
N ALA A 69 18.86 -20.54 12.43
CA ALA A 69 19.38 -19.70 11.35
C ALA A 69 19.77 -18.30 11.82
N ALA A 70 20.91 -17.76 11.37
CA ALA A 70 21.36 -16.44 11.83
C ALA A 70 20.34 -15.34 11.52
N GLU A 71 19.79 -15.35 10.31
CA GLU A 71 18.90 -14.31 9.79
C GLU A 71 17.46 -14.81 9.61
N SER A 72 16.49 -13.89 9.75
CA SER A 72 15.11 -14.13 9.34
C SER A 72 14.94 -13.93 7.84
N LYS A 73 14.08 -14.72 7.23
CA LYS A 73 13.64 -14.57 5.83
C LYS A 73 12.21 -14.06 5.77
N GLN A 74 11.84 -13.43 4.66
CA GLN A 74 10.47 -13.01 4.42
C GLN A 74 9.66 -14.11 3.74
N TYR A 75 8.41 -14.25 4.17
CA TYR A 75 7.47 -15.23 3.66
C TYR A 75 6.13 -14.57 3.37
N GLN A 76 5.49 -15.00 2.29
CA GLN A 76 4.10 -14.69 2.00
C GLN A 76 3.21 -15.81 2.56
N ALA A 77 2.32 -15.48 3.47
CA ALA A 77 1.32 -16.37 4.02
C ALA A 77 -0.06 -16.01 3.47
N LEU A 78 -0.74 -16.97 2.84
CA LEU A 78 -2.14 -16.84 2.45
C LEU A 78 -3.01 -17.56 3.50
N VAL A 79 -3.88 -16.83 4.19
CA VAL A 79 -4.70 -17.36 5.29
C VAL A 79 -6.17 -17.11 5.00
N TRP A 80 -7.03 -18.10 5.23
CA TRP A 80 -8.49 -17.93 5.23
C TRP A 80 -9.03 -18.00 6.64
N ASP A 81 -9.64 -16.91 7.10
CA ASP A 81 -10.21 -16.76 8.43
C ASP A 81 -11.74 -16.67 8.37
N LYS A 82 -12.40 -17.39 9.29
CA LYS A 82 -13.84 -17.33 9.52
C LYS A 82 -14.06 -17.29 11.04
N PRO A 83 -14.08 -16.10 11.65
CA PRO A 83 -14.12 -15.97 13.10
C PRO A 83 -15.42 -16.55 13.68
N TRP A 84 -16.54 -16.45 12.96
CA TRP A 84 -17.83 -17.03 13.36
C TRP A 84 -17.85 -18.57 13.42
N GLN A 85 -16.87 -19.24 12.82
CA GLN A 85 -16.69 -20.69 12.91
C GLN A 85 -15.50 -21.09 13.78
N LYS A 86 -14.81 -20.12 14.41
CA LYS A 86 -13.51 -20.35 15.06
C LYS A 86 -12.53 -21.09 14.14
N PHE A 87 -12.54 -20.75 12.86
CA PHE A 87 -11.79 -21.43 11.82
C PHE A 87 -10.74 -20.51 11.22
N ARG A 88 -9.51 -21.01 11.12
CA ARG A 88 -8.43 -20.40 10.37
C ARG A 88 -7.67 -21.50 9.64
N LYS A 89 -7.40 -21.29 8.35
CA LYS A 89 -6.62 -22.22 7.53
C LYS A 89 -5.52 -21.47 6.80
N LEU A 90 -4.29 -21.93 6.99
CA LEU A 90 -3.17 -21.53 6.15
C LEU A 90 -3.33 -22.22 4.79
N LEU A 91 -3.49 -21.43 3.74
CA LEU A 91 -3.67 -21.89 2.37
C LEU A 91 -2.32 -22.08 1.67
N SER A 92 -1.38 -21.16 1.88
CA SER A 92 0.02 -21.28 1.42
C SER A 92 0.99 -20.52 2.33
N PHE A 93 2.24 -20.95 2.29
CA PHE A 93 3.36 -20.32 2.99
C PHE A 93 4.63 -20.47 2.15
N GLU A 94 5.05 -19.38 1.53
CA GLU A 94 6.09 -19.38 0.49
C GLU A 94 7.16 -18.35 0.83
N GLU A 95 8.44 -18.72 0.73
CA GLU A 95 9.56 -17.79 0.88
C GLU A 95 9.52 -16.78 -0.27
N ILE A 96 9.55 -15.49 0.06
CA ILE A 96 9.69 -14.43 -0.93
C ILE A 96 11.17 -14.36 -1.30
N LYS A 97 11.52 -14.98 -2.42
CA LYS A 97 12.86 -14.86 -2.98
C LYS A 97 13.02 -13.45 -3.56
N GLY A 98 13.95 -12.69 -3.01
CA GLY A 98 14.37 -11.38 -3.52
C GLY A 98 15.20 -11.47 -4.78
#